data_AF-A0A178ZBB9-F1
#
_entry.id   AF-A0A178ZBB9-F1
#
_cell.length_a   1.000
_cell.length_b   1.000
_cell.length_c   1.000
_cell.angle_alpha   90.00
_cell.angle_beta   90.00
_cell.angle_gamma   90.00
#
_symmetry.space_group_name_H-M   'P 1'
#
loop_
_entity.id
_entity.type
_entity.pdbx_description
1 polymer ?
#
loop_
_entity_poly.entity_id
_entity_poly.type
_entity_poly.pdbx_seq_one_letter_code
_entity_poly.pdbx_strand_id
1 'polypeptide(L)'
;MASDVQDPEIAARGTLALLETRLHRLEFLLGGASDNDGLPPPTTTPSSSSETLLARLDALGAALTKLKKLTGTPGSVVRDIERLSSHHPDLFAVTAAATHESEDTSALASIVLAHATLYPETASRLSSLQTLQIPPADQSAKLVSLAPRLEKLRQEEERIQEEVRELRERSARCLEWWVKIGVVGMGDMWEDWERRTAEVERNIIRRERRAKEQQGYL
;
A
#
# COMPACT_ATOMS: atom_id res chain seq x y z
N MET A 1 0.04 -4.36 -21.63
CA MET A 1 -0.21 -4.49 -20.18
C MET A 1 1.08 -4.14 -19.45
N ALA A 2 1.48 -2.87 -19.51
CA ALA A 2 2.66 -2.34 -18.84
C ALA A 2 2.13 -1.25 -17.91
N SER A 3 1.74 -1.66 -16.70
CA SER A 3 1.30 -0.73 -15.65
C SER A 3 2.52 0.01 -15.11
N ASP A 4 2.43 1.32 -15.20
CA ASP A 4 3.13 2.37 -14.46
C ASP A 4 4.59 2.14 -14.05
N VAL A 5 5.46 2.82 -14.81
CA VAL A 5 6.75 3.29 -14.31
C VAL A 5 6.44 4.30 -13.20
N GLN A 6 6.61 3.87 -11.95
CA GLN A 6 6.44 4.63 -10.71
C GLN A 6 5.00 4.78 -10.19
N ASP A 7 4.31 3.67 -9.97
CA ASP A 7 3.27 3.67 -8.94
C ASP A 7 3.92 4.07 -7.60
N PRO A 8 3.60 5.25 -7.03
CA PRO A 8 4.15 5.67 -5.75
C PRO A 8 3.79 4.66 -4.65
N GLU A 9 2.69 3.93 -4.83
CA GLU A 9 2.29 2.82 -3.97
C GLU A 9 3.22 1.62 -4.03
N ILE A 10 3.74 1.24 -5.21
CA ILE A 10 4.68 0.12 -5.34
C ILE A 10 6.03 0.52 -4.75
N ALA A 11 6.48 1.76 -5.00
CA ALA A 11 7.68 2.31 -4.37
C ALA A 11 7.53 2.41 -2.84
N ALA A 12 6.38 2.86 -2.35
CA ALA A 12 6.08 2.94 -0.92
C ALA A 12 5.99 1.55 -0.27
N ARG A 13 5.41 0.55 -0.94
CA ARG A 13 5.40 -0.84 -0.44
C ARG A 13 6.80 -1.44 -0.41
N GLY A 14 7.63 -1.14 -1.41
CA GLY A 14 9.03 -1.56 -1.45
C GLY A 14 9.86 -0.94 -0.32
N THR A 15 9.69 0.35 -0.04
CA THR A 15 10.38 1.00 1.09
C THR A 15 9.84 0.52 2.44
N LEU A 16 8.53 0.28 2.56
CA LEU A 16 7.94 -0.32 3.75
C LEU A 16 8.48 -1.72 4.01
N ALA A 17 8.57 -2.59 3.00
CA ALA A 17 9.16 -3.92 3.15
C ALA A 17 10.64 -3.86 3.56
N LEU A 18 11.40 -2.87 3.05
CA LEU A 18 12.79 -2.66 3.47
C LEU A 18 12.88 -2.18 4.92
N LEU A 19 12.00 -1.26 5.33
CA LEU A 19 11.93 -0.79 6.72
C LEU A 19 11.51 -1.91 7.66
N GLU A 20 10.56 -2.73 7.23
CA GLU A 20 10.07 -3.89 7.97
C GLU A 20 11.19 -4.93 8.17
N THR A 21 11.90 -5.32 7.11
CA THR A 21 13.05 -6.24 7.25
C THR A 21 14.15 -5.68 8.15
N ARG A 22 14.42 -4.37 8.08
CA ARG A 22 15.36 -3.70 8.98
C ARG A 22 14.86 -3.67 10.42
N LEU A 23 13.58 -3.44 10.64
CA LEU A 23 12.96 -3.43 11.96
C LEU A 23 13.03 -4.83 12.58
N HIS A 24 12.66 -5.87 11.84
CA HIS A 24 12.80 -7.26 12.28
C HIS A 24 14.26 -7.59 12.61
N ARG A 25 15.24 -7.11 11.83
CA ARG A 25 16.66 -7.30 12.17
C ARG A 25 17.05 -6.60 13.47
N LEU A 26 16.57 -5.38 13.69
CA LEU A 26 16.82 -4.66 14.94
C LEU A 26 16.16 -5.36 16.12
N GLU A 27 14.92 -5.82 15.97
CA GLU A 27 14.22 -6.61 17.01
C GLU A 27 14.94 -7.92 17.31
N PHE A 28 15.45 -8.61 16.29
CA PHE A 28 16.29 -9.79 16.49
C PHE A 28 17.58 -9.47 17.25
N LEU A 29 18.27 -8.38 16.91
CA LEU A 29 19.47 -7.96 17.64
C LEU A 29 19.15 -7.56 19.09
N LEU A 30 17.95 -7.04 19.32
CA LEU A 30 17.49 -6.54 20.62
C LEU A 30 17.00 -7.68 21.53
N GLY A 31 16.27 -8.64 20.97
CA GLY A 31 15.68 -9.78 21.69
C GLY A 31 16.53 -11.04 21.71
N GLY A 32 17.42 -11.20 20.72
CA GLY A 32 18.29 -12.38 20.56
C GLY A 32 17.56 -13.69 20.27
N ALA A 33 16.25 -13.64 20.02
CA ALA A 33 15.41 -14.79 19.76
C ALA A 33 14.70 -14.62 18.42
N SER A 34 14.74 -15.65 17.58
CA SER A 34 13.92 -15.79 16.38
C SER A 34 13.10 -17.06 16.50
N ASP A 35 11.86 -17.03 15.99
CA ASP A 35 11.09 -18.26 15.82
C ASP A 35 11.69 -19.14 14.70
N ASN A 36 11.22 -20.37 14.54
CA ASN A 36 11.72 -21.32 13.52
C ASN A 36 11.65 -20.77 12.08
N ASP A 37 10.78 -19.79 11.81
CA ASP A 37 10.62 -19.14 10.51
C ASP A 37 11.51 -17.89 10.34
N GLY A 38 12.41 -17.60 11.29
CA GLY A 38 13.36 -16.47 11.21
C GLY A 38 12.73 -15.09 11.45
N LEU A 39 11.45 -15.04 11.82
CA LEU A 39 10.76 -13.83 12.25
C LEU A 39 10.97 -13.65 13.77
N PRO A 40 11.44 -12.49 14.26
CA PRO A 40 11.50 -12.21 15.68
C PRO A 40 10.06 -12.18 16.25
N PRO A 41 9.82 -12.70 17.46
CA PRO A 41 8.53 -12.56 18.10
C PRO A 41 8.23 -11.08 18.33
N PRO A 42 6.97 -10.63 18.14
CA PRO A 42 6.61 -9.23 18.31
C PRO A 42 7.00 -8.78 19.72
N THR A 43 7.68 -7.63 19.79
CA THR A 43 8.17 -7.08 21.05
C THR A 43 7.01 -6.91 22.04
N THR A 44 6.94 -7.80 23.04
CA THR A 44 5.97 -7.67 24.12
C THR A 44 6.29 -6.40 24.90
N THR A 45 5.34 -5.49 25.03
CA THR A 45 5.50 -4.29 25.87
C THR A 45 5.96 -4.73 27.26
N PRO A 46 7.11 -4.24 27.76
CA PRO A 46 7.66 -4.71 29.02
C PRO A 46 6.68 -4.40 30.15
N SER A 47 6.33 -5.44 30.91
CA SER A 47 5.37 -5.34 32.01
C SER A 47 5.95 -4.62 33.23
N SER A 48 7.28 -4.50 33.28
CA SER A 48 8.02 -3.79 34.32
C SER A 48 9.22 -3.03 33.73
N SER A 49 9.55 -1.88 34.32
CA SER A 49 10.69 -1.06 33.89
C SER A 49 12.04 -1.79 34.02
N SER A 50 12.12 -2.83 34.84
CA SER A 50 13.30 -3.69 35.01
C SER A 50 13.55 -4.66 33.84
N GLU A 51 12.54 -4.89 33.00
CA GLU A 51 12.67 -5.73 31.79
C GLU A 51 13.25 -4.95 30.61
N THR A 52 13.32 -3.62 30.71
CA THR A 52 13.93 -2.78 29.67
C THR A 52 15.43 -3.06 29.56
N LEU A 53 15.95 -3.05 28.32
CA LEU A 53 17.37 -3.29 28.08
C LEU A 53 18.27 -2.24 28.72
N LEU A 54 17.79 -1.00 28.84
CA LEU A 54 18.52 0.05 29.54
C LEU A 54 18.67 -0.31 31.03
N ALA A 55 17.61 -0.76 31.70
CA ALA A 55 17.69 -1.21 33.08
C ALA A 55 18.62 -2.43 33.25
N ARG A 56 18.66 -3.35 32.28
CA ARG A 56 19.59 -4.49 32.28
C ARG A 56 21.04 -4.06 32.07
N LEU A 57 21.29 -3.14 31.15
CA LEU A 57 22.62 -2.56 30.92
C LEU A 57 23.09 -1.78 32.14
N ASP A 58 22.22 -1.00 32.77
CA ASP A 58 22.52 -0.28 34.01
C ASP A 58 22.80 -1.25 35.17
N ALA A 59 22.05 -2.35 35.27
CA ALA A 59 22.30 -3.41 36.26
C ALA A 59 23.65 -4.11 36.03
N LEU A 60 24.01 -4.40 34.77
CA LEU A 60 25.31 -4.94 34.41
C LEU A 60 26.43 -3.94 34.69
N GLY A 61 26.24 -2.66 34.38
CA GLY A 61 27.18 -1.59 34.73
C GLY A 61 27.36 -1.46 36.25
N ALA A 62 26.27 -1.54 37.01
CA ALA A 62 26.32 -1.58 38.46
C ALA A 62 27.03 -2.84 38.99
N ALA A 63 26.87 -3.99 38.35
CA ALA A 63 27.56 -5.22 38.71
C ALA A 63 29.07 -5.14 38.39
N LEU A 64 29.45 -4.58 37.25
CA LEU A 64 30.86 -4.37 36.87
C LEU A 64 31.56 -3.36 37.79
N THR A 65 30.89 -2.27 38.12
CA THR A 65 31.42 -1.29 39.09
C THR A 65 31.54 -1.86 40.50
N LYS A 66 30.65 -2.78 40.90
CA LYS A 66 30.80 -3.55 42.15
C LYS A 66 31.99 -4.52 42.08
N LEU A 67 32.17 -5.23 40.96
CA LEU A 67 33.28 -6.15 40.76
C LEU A 67 34.65 -5.43 40.76
N LYS A 68 34.70 -4.22 40.18
CA LYS A 68 35.88 -3.33 40.20
C LYS A 68 36.29 -2.89 41.62
N LYS A 69 35.32 -2.76 42.53
CA LYS A 69 35.56 -2.40 43.94
C LYS A 69 35.98 -3.58 44.80
N LEU A 70 35.81 -4.82 44.32
CA LEU A 70 36.20 -6.01 45.04
C LEU A 70 37.73 -6.14 45.04
N THR A 71 38.33 -6.25 46.22
CA THR A 71 39.78 -6.45 46.38
C THR A 71 40.10 -7.94 46.27
N GLY A 72 40.45 -8.39 45.06
CA GLY A 72 40.86 -9.76 44.77
C GLY A 72 41.29 -9.91 43.30
N THR A 73 41.68 -11.12 42.90
CA THR A 73 42.04 -11.47 41.51
C THR A 73 40.98 -11.06 40.47
N PRO A 74 39.66 -11.17 40.69
CA PRO A 74 38.70 -10.73 39.67
C PRO A 74 38.64 -9.20 39.54
N GLY A 75 38.89 -8.44 40.61
CA GLY A 75 38.89 -6.98 40.58
C GLY A 75 40.13 -6.38 39.93
N SER A 76 41.29 -7.04 40.04
CA SER A 76 42.51 -6.63 39.32
C SER A 76 42.38 -6.85 37.83
N VAL A 77 41.86 -8.01 37.40
CA VAL A 77 41.66 -8.34 35.98
C VAL A 77 40.74 -7.32 35.28
N VAL A 78 39.62 -6.94 35.92
CA VAL A 78 38.72 -5.92 35.35
C VAL A 78 39.42 -4.56 35.21
N ARG A 79 40.23 -4.18 36.20
CA ARG A 79 41.00 -2.94 36.17
C ARG A 79 42.12 -2.96 35.11
N ASP A 80 42.72 -4.12 34.89
CA ASP A 80 43.77 -4.31 33.90
C ASP A 80 43.20 -4.33 32.48
N ILE A 81 42.00 -4.90 32.27
CA ILE A 81 41.27 -4.82 30.99
C ILE A 81 40.83 -3.38 30.70
N GLU A 82 40.36 -2.63 31.69
CA GLU A 82 40.01 -1.20 31.53
C GLU A 82 41.24 -0.34 31.22
N ARG A 83 42.39 -0.66 31.84
CA ARG A 83 43.68 -0.06 31.47
C ARG A 83 44.06 -0.45 30.04
N LEU A 84 43.91 -1.71 29.66
CA LEU A 84 44.23 -2.15 28.31
C LEU A 84 43.34 -1.50 27.26
N SER A 85 42.03 -1.37 27.52
CA SER A 85 41.08 -0.72 26.62
C SER A 85 41.32 0.78 26.50
N SER A 86 41.78 1.46 27.57
CA SER A 86 42.12 2.89 27.51
C SER A 86 43.46 3.15 26.81
N HIS A 87 44.43 2.26 26.94
CA HIS A 87 45.75 2.41 26.30
C HIS A 87 45.75 1.95 24.85
N HIS A 88 44.90 0.97 24.50
CA HIS A 88 44.80 0.40 23.17
C HIS A 88 43.33 0.31 22.72
N PRO A 89 42.69 1.44 22.39
CA PRO A 89 41.32 1.44 21.86
C PRO A 89 41.24 0.69 20.51
N ASP A 90 42.33 0.60 19.77
CA ASP A 90 42.41 -0.11 18.48
C ASP A 90 42.24 -1.63 18.60
N LEU A 91 42.52 -2.22 19.76
CA LEU A 91 42.29 -3.67 19.99
C LEU A 91 40.80 -4.01 20.12
N PHE A 92 39.98 -3.03 20.48
CA PHE A 92 38.55 -3.19 20.73
C PHE A 92 37.69 -2.44 19.71
N ALA A 93 38.28 -1.53 18.94
CA ALA A 93 37.70 -1.06 17.70
C ALA A 93 37.67 -2.27 16.76
N VAL A 94 36.47 -2.83 16.55
CA VAL A 94 36.21 -3.75 15.45
C VAL A 94 36.41 -2.94 14.17
N THR A 95 37.66 -2.81 13.74
CA THR A 95 38.00 -2.38 12.40
C THR A 95 37.39 -3.43 11.49
N ALA A 96 36.32 -3.02 10.84
CA ALA A 96 35.69 -3.67 9.70
C ALA A 96 36.62 -3.71 8.46
N ALA A 97 37.92 -3.91 8.66
CA ALA A 97 38.92 -4.03 7.60
C ALA A 97 39.37 -5.50 7.56
N ALA A 98 38.87 -6.18 6.53
CA ALA A 98 39.27 -7.51 6.13
C ALA A 98 40.81 -7.64 6.04
N THR A 99 41.40 -8.38 6.97
CA THR A 99 42.63 -9.13 6.74
C THR A 99 42.43 -10.49 7.36
N HIS A 100 42.04 -11.45 6.53
CA HIS A 100 42.14 -12.88 6.83
C HIS A 100 43.63 -13.17 7.05
N GLU A 101 44.04 -13.24 8.31
CA GLU A 101 45.35 -13.74 8.73
C GLU A 101 45.47 -15.19 8.24
N SER A 102 46.34 -15.40 7.23
CA SER A 102 46.93 -16.69 6.83
C SER A 102 46.14 -17.94 7.22
N GLU A 103 44.98 -18.17 6.59
CA GLU A 103 44.29 -19.44 6.71
C GLU A 103 45.19 -20.55 6.15
N ASP A 104 45.48 -21.57 6.95
CA ASP A 104 46.21 -22.77 6.53
C ASP A 104 45.67 -23.24 5.18
N THR A 105 46.54 -23.49 4.20
CA THR A 105 46.14 -23.92 2.84
C THR A 105 45.21 -25.15 2.84
N SER A 106 45.30 -25.96 3.89
CA SER A 106 44.40 -27.09 4.16
C SER A 106 42.96 -26.66 4.49
N ALA A 107 42.76 -25.56 5.23
CA ALA A 107 41.45 -25.01 5.56
C ALA A 107 40.80 -24.36 4.34
N LEU A 108 41.59 -23.65 3.51
CA LEU A 108 41.10 -23.12 2.23
C LEU A 108 40.67 -24.24 1.28
N ALA A 109 41.44 -25.32 1.20
CA ALA A 109 41.09 -26.49 0.39
C ALA A 109 39.81 -27.18 0.90
N SER A 110 39.61 -27.28 2.22
CA SER A 110 38.38 -27.88 2.76
C SER A 110 37.15 -27.01 2.54
N ILE A 111 37.29 -25.69 2.62
CA ILE A 111 36.21 -24.74 2.29
C ILE A 111 35.87 -24.82 0.79
N VAL A 112 36.86 -24.82 -0.09
CA VAL A 112 36.64 -24.95 -1.55
C VAL A 112 35.98 -26.29 -1.89
N LEU A 113 36.41 -27.38 -1.25
CA LEU A 113 35.79 -28.70 -1.44
C LEU A 113 34.35 -28.74 -0.89
N ALA A 114 34.08 -28.10 0.25
CA ALA A 114 32.74 -28.00 0.82
C ALA A 114 31.78 -27.21 -0.08
N HIS A 115 32.28 -26.20 -0.81
CA HIS A 115 31.49 -25.38 -1.72
C HIS A 115 31.62 -25.81 -3.20
N ALA A 116 32.35 -26.90 -3.48
CA ALA A 116 32.68 -27.32 -4.84
C ALA A 116 31.45 -27.57 -5.72
N THR A 117 30.35 -28.07 -5.14
CA THR A 117 29.09 -28.34 -5.83
C THR A 117 28.26 -27.09 -6.10
N LEU A 118 28.46 -26.02 -5.32
CA LEU A 118 27.74 -24.75 -5.49
C LEU A 118 28.30 -23.92 -6.64
N TYR A 119 29.59 -24.03 -6.97
CA TYR A 119 30.19 -23.32 -8.10
C TYR A 119 29.57 -23.70 -9.46
N PRO A 120 29.42 -24.98 -9.85
CA PRO A 120 28.77 -25.33 -11.11
C PRO A 120 27.27 -25.02 -11.09
N GLU A 121 26.59 -25.14 -9.94
CA GLU A 121 25.17 -24.77 -9.83
C GLU A 121 24.95 -23.27 -10.03
N THR A 122 25.78 -22.43 -9.41
CA THR A 122 25.70 -20.96 -9.56
C THR A 122 26.14 -20.52 -10.95
N ALA A 123 27.18 -21.13 -11.53
CA ALA A 123 27.58 -20.88 -12.91
C ALA A 123 26.47 -21.26 -13.90
N SER A 124 25.80 -22.40 -13.70
CA SER A 124 24.66 -22.80 -14.52
C SER A 124 23.47 -21.85 -14.36
N ARG A 125 23.19 -21.36 -13.15
CA ARG A 125 22.13 -20.37 -12.90
C ARG A 125 22.45 -19.03 -13.56
N LEU A 126 23.68 -18.54 -13.45
CA LEU A 126 24.12 -17.29 -14.09
C LEU A 126 24.11 -17.41 -15.61
N SER A 127 24.55 -18.54 -16.17
CA SER A 127 24.46 -18.82 -17.60
C SER A 127 22.99 -18.86 -18.07
N SER A 128 22.11 -19.51 -17.29
CA SER A 128 20.68 -19.52 -17.58
C SER A 128 20.06 -18.11 -17.51
N LEU A 129 20.48 -17.26 -16.57
CA LEU A 129 20.02 -15.87 -16.50
C LEU A 129 20.57 -15.02 -17.66
N GLN A 130 21.80 -15.28 -18.11
CA GLN A 130 22.38 -14.61 -19.27
C GLN A 130 21.66 -14.98 -20.58
N THR A 131 21.03 -16.16 -20.64
CA THR A 131 20.20 -16.57 -21.78
C THR A 131 18.80 -15.94 -21.78
N LEU A 132 18.36 -15.31 -20.67
CA LEU A 132 17.13 -14.51 -20.68
C LEU A 132 17.40 -13.23 -21.45
N GLN A 133 16.78 -13.11 -22.63
CA GLN A 133 16.81 -11.88 -23.40
C GLN A 133 16.12 -10.78 -22.60
N ILE A 134 16.92 -9.89 -22.01
CA ILE A 134 16.45 -8.61 -21.50
C ILE A 134 15.78 -7.92 -22.70
N PRO A 135 14.51 -7.48 -22.58
CA PRO A 135 13.81 -6.80 -23.67
C PRO A 135 14.69 -5.69 -24.24
N PRO A 136 14.82 -5.58 -25.58
CA PRO A 136 15.74 -4.63 -26.18
C PRO A 136 15.40 -3.21 -25.71
N ALA A 137 16.42 -2.45 -25.31
CA ALA A 137 16.27 -1.11 -24.76
C ALA A 137 15.48 -0.16 -25.69
N ASP A 138 15.48 -0.43 -26.99
CA ASP A 138 14.69 0.30 -27.98
C ASP A 138 13.18 0.16 -27.77
N GLN A 139 12.71 -1.02 -27.33
CA GLN A 139 11.29 -1.26 -27.06
C GLN A 139 10.87 -0.57 -25.76
N SER A 140 11.70 -0.60 -24.72
CA SER A 140 11.41 0.11 -23.47
C SER A 140 11.47 1.63 -23.67
N ALA A 141 12.42 2.15 -24.46
CA ALA A 141 12.47 3.57 -24.82
C ALA A 141 11.21 4.01 -25.60
N LYS A 142 10.70 3.18 -26.51
CA LYS A 142 9.43 3.43 -27.20
C LYS A 142 8.25 3.48 -26.24
N LEU A 143 8.19 2.59 -25.25
CA LEU A 143 7.13 2.62 -24.23
C LEU A 143 7.18 3.91 -23.39
N VAL A 144 8.37 4.34 -22.97
CA VAL A 144 8.55 5.61 -22.25
C VAL A 144 8.11 6.80 -23.10
N SER A 145 8.37 6.77 -24.42
CA SER A 145 7.93 7.84 -25.33
C SER A 145 6.40 7.91 -25.52
N LEU A 146 5.67 6.83 -25.24
CA LEU A 146 4.21 6.78 -25.33
C LEU A 146 3.50 7.30 -24.08
N ALA A 147 4.16 7.26 -22.91
CA ALA A 147 3.62 7.78 -21.65
C ALA A 147 3.03 9.21 -21.76
N PRO A 148 3.72 10.22 -22.33
CA PRO A 148 3.16 11.58 -22.42
C PRO A 148 1.97 11.67 -23.39
N ARG A 149 1.85 10.74 -24.36
CA ARG A 149 0.67 10.70 -25.25
C ARG A 149 -0.54 10.12 -24.54
N LEU A 150 -0.35 9.08 -23.73
CA LEU A 150 -1.41 8.51 -22.91
C LEU A 150 -1.94 9.52 -21.89
N GLU A 151 -1.05 10.29 -21.28
CA GLU A 151 -1.43 11.33 -20.32
C GLU A 151 -2.30 12.43 -20.97
N LYS A 152 -1.95 12.87 -22.18
CA LYS A 152 -2.79 13.83 -22.94
C LYS A 152 -4.16 13.26 -23.27
N LEU A 153 -4.23 12.01 -23.72
CA LEU A 153 -5.50 11.36 -24.03
C LEU A 153 -6.37 11.18 -22.78
N ARG A 154 -5.75 10.92 -21.63
CA ARG A 154 -6.45 10.81 -20.35
C ARG A 154 -7.09 12.14 -19.94
N GLN A 155 -6.36 13.25 -20.10
CA GLN A 155 -6.88 14.59 -19.84
C GLN A 155 -8.04 14.96 -20.78
N GLU A 156 -7.94 14.59 -22.05
CA GLU A 156 -9.04 14.77 -23.02
C GLU A 156 -10.26 13.92 -22.64
N GLU A 157 -10.04 12.66 -22.22
CA GLU A 157 -11.12 11.78 -21.76
C GLU A 157 -11.85 12.37 -20.55
N GLU A 158 -11.11 12.84 -19.53
CA GLU A 158 -11.69 13.47 -18.34
C GLU A 158 -12.56 14.68 -18.73
N ARG A 159 -12.06 15.53 -19.64
CA ARG A 159 -12.82 16.68 -20.13
C ARG A 159 -14.10 16.27 -20.86
N ILE A 160 -14.04 15.26 -21.71
CA ILE A 160 -15.22 14.73 -22.42
C ILE A 160 -16.22 14.15 -21.42
N GLN A 161 -15.76 13.44 -20.40
CA GLN A 161 -16.64 12.87 -19.38
C GLN A 161 -17.38 13.96 -18.59
N GLU A 162 -16.72 15.06 -18.25
CA GLU A 162 -17.35 16.22 -17.60
C GLU A 162 -18.41 16.86 -18.49
N GLU A 163 -18.09 17.14 -19.76
CA GLU A 163 -19.04 17.70 -20.73
C GLU A 163 -20.27 16.79 -20.90
N VAL A 164 -20.06 15.47 -21.00
CA VAL A 164 -21.15 14.49 -21.12
C VAL A 164 -22.02 14.46 -19.86
N ARG A 165 -21.42 14.54 -18.66
CA ARG A 165 -22.18 14.60 -17.41
C ARG A 165 -23.07 15.83 -17.36
N GLU A 166 -22.52 17.00 -17.71
CA GLU A 166 -23.30 18.24 -17.74
C GLU A 166 -24.45 18.18 -18.76
N LEU A 167 -24.19 17.67 -19.97
CA LEU A 167 -25.23 17.51 -20.99
C LEU A 167 -26.31 16.52 -20.56
N ARG A 168 -25.95 15.44 -19.86
CA ARG A 168 -26.91 14.48 -19.29
C ARG A 168 -27.79 15.13 -18.22
N GLU A 169 -27.22 15.94 -17.34
CA GLU A 169 -28.01 16.66 -16.34
C GLU A 169 -28.97 17.67 -16.98
N ARG A 170 -28.50 18.44 -17.97
CA ARG A 170 -29.34 19.42 -18.68
C ARG A 170 -30.47 18.74 -19.45
N SER A 171 -30.17 17.65 -20.14
CA SER A 171 -31.18 16.89 -20.88
C SER A 171 -32.19 16.22 -19.95
N ALA A 172 -31.74 15.64 -18.84
CA ALA A 172 -32.63 15.08 -17.82
C ALA A 172 -33.60 16.14 -17.26
N ARG A 173 -33.11 17.33 -16.91
CA ARG A 173 -33.98 18.43 -16.45
C ARG A 173 -34.99 18.88 -17.50
N CYS A 174 -34.59 18.95 -18.76
CA CYS A 174 -35.49 19.30 -19.86
C CYS A 174 -36.58 18.25 -20.04
N LEU A 175 -36.22 16.96 -20.00
CA LEU A 175 -37.16 15.85 -20.06
C LEU A 175 -38.11 15.83 -18.86
N GLU A 176 -37.60 16.04 -17.65
CA GLU A 176 -38.44 16.13 -16.45
C GLU A 176 -39.46 17.27 -16.56
N TRP A 177 -39.02 18.44 -17.03
CA TRP A 177 -39.90 19.59 -17.24
C TRP A 177 -40.97 19.28 -18.29
N TRP A 178 -40.57 18.69 -19.42
CA TRP A 178 -41.49 18.32 -20.49
C TRP A 178 -42.50 17.26 -20.05
N VAL A 179 -42.08 16.26 -19.28
CA VAL A 179 -43.00 15.24 -18.74
C VAL A 179 -43.97 15.88 -17.75
N LYS A 180 -43.49 16.69 -16.81
CA LYS A 180 -44.34 17.32 -15.77
C LYS A 180 -45.36 18.28 -16.37
N ILE A 181 -44.94 19.17 -17.26
CA ILE A 181 -45.84 20.22 -17.79
C ILE A 181 -46.51 19.76 -19.08
N GLY A 182 -45.74 19.20 -20.00
CA GLY A 182 -46.22 18.82 -21.32
C GLY A 182 -47.13 17.61 -21.30
N VAL A 183 -46.77 16.54 -20.57
CA VAL A 183 -47.59 15.31 -20.53
C VAL A 183 -48.62 15.38 -19.40
N VAL A 184 -48.17 15.56 -18.16
CA VAL A 184 -49.08 15.53 -17.00
C VAL A 184 -49.98 16.76 -16.99
N GLY A 185 -49.42 17.97 -17.09
CA GLY A 185 -50.22 19.20 -17.10
C GLY A 185 -51.23 19.29 -18.26
N MET A 186 -50.88 18.77 -19.44
CA MET A 186 -51.82 18.66 -20.56
C MET A 186 -52.91 17.63 -20.26
N GLY A 187 -52.56 16.50 -19.64
CA GLY A 187 -53.52 15.48 -19.19
C GLY A 187 -54.55 16.06 -18.22
N ASP A 188 -54.11 16.81 -17.20
CA ASP A 188 -55.01 17.46 -16.24
C ASP A 188 -55.95 18.45 -16.94
N MET A 189 -55.43 19.22 -17.91
CA MET A 189 -56.24 20.15 -18.68
C MET A 189 -57.28 19.42 -19.55
N TRP A 190 -56.90 18.32 -20.20
CA TRP A 190 -57.84 17.49 -20.97
C TRP A 190 -58.92 16.88 -20.08
N GLU A 191 -58.57 16.39 -18.89
CA GLU A 191 -59.54 15.85 -17.92
C GLU A 191 -60.55 16.93 -17.49
N ASP A 192 -60.07 18.14 -17.20
CA ASP A 192 -60.93 19.28 -16.87
C ASP A 192 -61.89 19.65 -18.01
N TRP A 193 -61.40 19.64 -19.26
CA TRP A 193 -62.23 19.88 -20.44
C TRP A 193 -63.28 18.79 -20.65
N GLU A 194 -62.89 17.52 -20.51
CA GLU A 194 -63.80 16.38 -20.60
C GLU A 194 -64.87 16.45 -19.49
N ARG A 195 -64.49 16.82 -18.27
CA ARG A 195 -65.42 17.00 -17.17
C ARG A 195 -66.46 18.10 -17.44
N ARG A 196 -66.01 19.25 -17.97
CA ARG A 196 -66.91 20.38 -18.32
C ARG A 196 -67.85 20.02 -19.46
N THR A 197 -67.34 19.38 -20.51
CA THR A 197 -68.16 18.95 -21.65
C THR A 197 -69.19 17.90 -21.22
N ALA A 198 -68.80 16.92 -20.40
CA ALA A 198 -69.72 15.94 -19.82
C ALA A 198 -70.77 16.58 -18.89
N GLU A 199 -70.45 17.68 -18.20
CA GLU A 199 -71.45 18.43 -17.42
C GLU A 199 -72.44 19.19 -18.31
N VAL A 200 -71.96 19.82 -19.38
CA VAL A 200 -72.81 20.48 -20.38
C VAL A 200 -73.74 19.46 -21.05
N GLU A 201 -73.20 18.31 -21.47
CA GLU A 201 -73.98 17.21 -22.06
C GLU A 201 -75.08 16.72 -21.10
N ARG A 202 -74.72 16.45 -19.84
CA ARG A 202 -75.71 16.06 -18.81
C ARG A 202 -76.80 17.11 -18.63
N ASN A 203 -76.46 18.40 -18.69
CA ASN A 203 -77.43 19.47 -18.57
C ASN A 203 -78.34 19.57 -19.80
N ILE A 204 -77.82 19.34 -21.01
CA ILE A 204 -78.62 19.27 -22.24
C ILE A 204 -79.60 18.09 -22.17
N ILE A 205 -79.12 16.89 -21.84
CA ILE A 205 -79.95 15.68 -21.69
C ILE A 205 -81.08 15.91 -20.67
N ARG A 206 -80.78 16.56 -19.54
CA ARG A 206 -81.79 16.92 -18.53
C ARG A 206 -82.83 17.90 -19.07
N ARG A 207 -82.41 18.91 -19.83
CA ARG A 207 -83.33 19.89 -20.44
C ARG A 207 -84.22 19.25 -21.50
N GLU A 208 -83.64 18.41 -22.37
CA GLU A 208 -84.39 17.67 -23.39
C GLU A 208 -85.41 16.72 -22.75
N ARG A 209 -85.05 16.04 -21.67
CA ARG A 209 -85.99 15.17 -20.94
C ARG A 209 -87.19 15.97 -20.41
N ARG A 210 -86.95 17.13 -19.78
CA ARG A 210 -88.03 18.02 -19.30
C ARG A 210 -88.89 18.56 -20.45
N ALA A 211 -88.28 18.91 -21.58
CA ALA A 211 -89.01 19.39 -22.76
C ALA A 211 -89.90 18.27 -23.35
N LYS A 212 -89.41 17.03 -23.41
CA LYS A 212 -90.20 15.86 -23.83
C LYS A 212 -91.34 15.55 -22.86
N GLU A 213 -91.09 15.65 -21.55
CA GLU A 213 -92.14 15.51 -20.54
C GLU A 213 -93.23 16.57 -20.73
N GLN A 214 -92.88 17.85 -20.95
CA GLN A 214 -93.84 18.94 -21.20
C GLN A 214 -94.62 18.78 -22.51
N GLN A 215 -93.99 18.25 -23.57
CA GLN A 215 -94.64 17.97 -24.85
C GLN A 215 -95.52 16.70 -24.82
N GLY A 216 -95.27 15.78 -23.89
CA GLY A 216 -96.08 14.58 -23.68
C GLY A 216 -97.35 14.78 -22.83
N TYR A 217 -97.64 16.02 -22.42
CA TYR A 217 -98.87 16.41 -21.70
C TYR A 217 -99.91 17.13 -22.60
N LEU A 218 -99.84 16.94 -23.92
CA LEU A 218 -100.92 17.25 -24.87
C LEU A 218 -101.52 15.95 -25.41
#